data_AF-A0A662R7A0-F1
#
_entry.id   AF-A0A662R7A0-F1
#
_cell.length_a   1.000
_cell.length_b   1.000
_cell.length_c   1.000
_cell.angle_alpha   90.00
_cell.angle_beta   90.00
_cell.angle_gamma   90.00
#
_symmetry.space_group_name_H-M   'P 1'
#
loop_
_entity.id
_entity.type
_entity.pdbx_description
1 polymer ?
#
loop_
_entity_poly.entity_id
_entity_poly.type
_entity_poly.pdbx_seq_one_letter_code
_entity_poly.pdbx_strand_id
1 'polypeptide(L)'
;MFQKNLISILKELETKRPVEVCRAHNLAPSTVSDWRKAYENNPGEAFKGKGNIYKEEAKLAEKDRLIGQLYAENAFLKKVYEKLKQLQLQEKRKERSLLK
;
A
#
# COMPACT_ATOMS: atom_id res chain seq x y z
N MET A 1 1.99 -10.40 -7.91
CA MET A 1 3.13 -10.16 -8.82
C MET A 1 4.11 -9.28 -8.05
N PHE A 2 5.01 -9.90 -7.28
CA PHE A 2 5.93 -9.16 -6.40
C PHE A 2 7.12 -8.70 -7.23
N GLN A 3 7.36 -7.38 -7.32
CA GLN A 3 8.56 -6.85 -7.96
C GLN A 3 9.80 -7.43 -7.25
N LYS A 4 10.70 -8.01 -8.05
CA LYS A 4 11.91 -8.66 -7.53
C LYS A 4 12.87 -7.62 -6.94
N ASN A 5 13.67 -8.07 -5.98
CA ASN A 5 14.71 -7.27 -5.33
C ASN A 5 15.72 -6.67 -6.35
N LEU A 6 16.22 -5.47 -6.08
CA LEU A 6 17.23 -4.76 -6.88
C LEU A 6 18.45 -5.62 -7.27
N ILE A 7 18.94 -6.46 -6.36
CA ILE A 7 20.07 -7.36 -6.63
C ILE A 7 19.71 -8.38 -7.71
N SER A 8 18.46 -8.86 -7.72
CA SER A 8 17.96 -9.73 -8.79
C SER A 8 17.87 -8.98 -10.11
N ILE A 9 17.51 -7.69 -10.10
CA ILE A 9 17.45 -6.86 -11.30
C ILE A 9 18.87 -6.64 -11.86
N LEU A 10 19.86 -6.34 -11.01
CA LEU A 10 21.27 -6.22 -11.40
C LEU A 10 21.81 -7.53 -12.01
N LYS A 11 21.49 -8.68 -11.41
CA LYS A 11 21.86 -9.99 -11.97
C LYS A 11 21.19 -10.29 -13.31
N GLU A 12 19.94 -9.85 -13.49
CA GLU A 12 19.25 -9.98 -14.79
C GLU A 12 19.89 -9.08 -15.86
N LEU A 13 20.50 -7.95 -15.51
CA LEU A 13 21.24 -7.09 -16.45
C LEU A 13 22.58 -7.67 -16.91
N GLU A 14 23.16 -8.61 -16.17
CA GLU A 14 24.36 -9.34 -16.60
C GLU A 14 24.07 -10.31 -17.75
N THR A 15 22.81 -10.75 -17.87
CA THR A 15 22.39 -11.82 -18.81
C THR A 15 21.44 -11.33 -19.90
N LYS A 16 20.67 -10.26 -19.65
CA LYS A 16 19.65 -9.72 -20.56
C LYS A 16 19.95 -8.28 -20.94
N ARG A 17 19.36 -7.82 -22.05
CA ARG A 17 19.55 -6.43 -22.48
C ARG A 17 18.85 -5.47 -21.51
N PRO A 18 19.45 -4.32 -21.17
CA PRO A 18 18.88 -3.36 -20.23
C PRO A 18 17.45 -2.93 -20.55
N VAL A 19 17.12 -2.78 -21.83
CA VAL A 19 15.78 -2.40 -22.30
C VAL A 19 14.74 -3.48 -21.98
N GLU A 20 15.10 -4.76 -22.09
CA GLU A 20 14.22 -5.89 -21.78
C GLU A 20 13.93 -5.96 -20.28
N VAL A 21 14.96 -5.75 -19.46
CA VAL A 21 14.83 -5.71 -17.98
C VAL A 21 14.02 -4.50 -17.52
N CYS A 22 14.27 -3.31 -18.08
CA CYS A 22 13.50 -2.10 -17.77
C CYS A 22 12.01 -2.28 -18.08
N ARG A 23 11.67 -2.87 -19.24
CA ARG A 23 10.28 -3.16 -19.62
C ARG A 23 9.64 -4.21 -18.70
N ALA A 24 10.35 -5.28 -18.37
CA ALA A 24 9.83 -6.37 -17.53
C ALA A 24 9.50 -5.92 -16.11
N HIS A 25 10.26 -4.95 -15.57
CA HIS A 25 10.08 -4.43 -14.20
C HIS A 25 9.44 -3.05 -14.15
N ASN A 26 9.03 -2.50 -15.30
CA ASN A 26 8.44 -1.17 -15.46
C ASN A 26 9.31 -0.04 -14.84
N LEU A 27 10.62 -0.10 -15.11
CA LEU A 27 11.62 0.82 -14.60
C LEU A 27 12.09 1.80 -15.66
N ALA A 28 12.41 3.02 -15.25
CA ALA A 28 13.08 3.97 -16.12
C ALA A 28 14.56 3.56 -16.31
N PRO A 29 15.11 3.66 -17.54
CA PRO A 29 16.52 3.33 -17.79
C PRO A 29 17.51 4.14 -16.93
N SER A 30 17.16 5.39 -16.60
CA SER A 30 17.93 6.25 -15.68
C SER A 30 18.04 5.64 -14.29
N THR A 31 16.92 5.14 -13.75
CA THR A 31 16.86 4.47 -12.44
C THR A 31 17.80 3.27 -12.37
N VAL A 32 17.82 2.45 -13.43
CA VAL A 32 18.70 1.28 -13.51
C VAL A 32 20.17 1.67 -13.60
N SER A 33 20.49 2.70 -14.39
CA SER A 33 21.84 3.26 -14.48
C SER A 33 22.35 3.79 -13.13
N ASP A 34 21.49 4.53 -12.41
CA ASP A 34 21.86 5.10 -11.11
C ASP A 34 22.09 4.02 -10.06
N TRP A 35 21.29 2.95 -10.07
CA TRP A 35 21.49 1.80 -9.19
C TRP A 35 22.78 1.05 -9.49
N ARG A 36 23.13 0.87 -10.77
CA ARG A 36 24.39 0.24 -11.17
C ARG A 36 25.59 1.04 -10.67
N LYS A 37 25.59 2.36 -10.87
CA LYS A 37 26.65 3.26 -10.38
C LYS A 37 26.74 3.23 -8.86
N ALA A 38 25.60 3.26 -8.15
CA ALA A 38 25.59 3.18 -6.70
C ALA A 38 26.17 1.86 -6.19
N TYR A 39 25.84 0.74 -6.85
CA TYR A 39 26.36 -0.58 -6.52
C TYR A 39 27.86 -0.70 -6.79
N GLU A 40 28.34 -0.25 -7.94
CA GLU A 40 29.78 -0.27 -8.30
C GLU A 40 30.62 0.60 -7.35
N ASN A 41 30.10 1.74 -6.90
CA ASN A 41 30.83 2.67 -6.02
C ASN A 41 30.85 2.23 -4.55
N ASN A 42 29.75 1.67 -4.02
CA ASN A 42 29.72 1.18 -2.65
C ASN A 42 28.67 0.07 -2.47
N PRO A 43 29.03 -1.20 -2.72
CA PRO A 43 28.10 -2.31 -2.65
C PRO A 43 27.43 -2.47 -1.28
N GLY A 44 28.11 -2.10 -0.18
CA GLY A 44 27.61 -2.25 1.19
C GLY A 44 26.61 -1.18 1.61
N GLU A 45 26.71 0.04 1.06
CA GLU A 45 25.84 1.19 1.39
C GLU A 45 24.77 1.46 0.32
N ALA A 46 24.96 0.98 -0.92
CA ALA A 46 24.05 1.22 -2.05
C ALA A 46 22.57 0.89 -1.74
N PHE A 47 22.34 0.01 -0.77
CA PHE A 47 21.04 -0.54 -0.41
C PHE A 47 20.41 0.04 0.87
N LYS A 48 21.09 0.95 1.58
CA LYS A 48 20.59 1.45 2.88
C LYS A 48 19.38 2.40 2.76
N GLY A 49 19.24 3.13 1.65
CA GLY A 49 18.22 4.19 1.53
C GLY A 49 17.41 4.26 0.23
N LYS A 50 18.06 4.24 -0.95
CA LYS A 50 17.43 4.66 -2.23
C LYS A 50 17.01 3.53 -3.18
N GLY A 51 17.38 2.28 -2.91
CA GLY A 51 17.10 1.12 -3.78
C GLY A 51 16.21 0.05 -3.15
N ASN A 52 15.67 0.31 -1.96
CA ASN A 52 14.94 -0.69 -1.20
C ASN A 52 13.44 -0.58 -1.53
N ILE A 53 13.09 -1.07 -2.74
CA ILE A 53 11.72 -1.28 -3.23
C ILE A 53 10.89 -1.85 -2.06
N TYR A 54 11.43 -2.87 -1.37
CA TYR A 54 10.87 -3.53 -0.19
C TYR A 54 10.37 -2.61 0.93
N LYS A 55 11.04 -1.48 1.19
CA LYS A 55 10.60 -0.53 2.24
C LYS A 55 9.33 0.21 1.83
N GLU A 56 9.18 0.53 0.55
CA GLU A 56 7.98 1.17 0.03
C GLU A 56 6.82 0.17 -0.08
N GLU A 57 7.06 -1.10 -0.45
CA GLU A 57 6.00 -2.12 -0.37
C GLU A 57 5.57 -2.42 1.07
N ALA A 58 6.50 -2.44 2.03
CA ALA A 58 6.16 -2.63 3.43
C ALA A 58 5.25 -1.51 3.94
N LYS A 59 5.58 -0.25 3.63
CA LYS A 59 4.72 0.91 3.92
C LYS A 59 3.38 0.83 3.19
N LEU A 60 3.36 0.36 1.95
CA LEU A 60 2.13 0.20 1.19
C LEU A 60 1.23 -0.87 1.82
N ALA A 61 1.78 -2.02 2.18
CA ALA A 61 1.04 -3.08 2.86
C ALA A 61 0.53 -2.65 4.24
N GLU A 62 1.28 -1.84 4.98
CA GLU A 62 0.83 -1.22 6.23
C GLU A 62 -0.37 -0.29 5.98
N LYS A 63 -0.28 0.55 4.94
CA LYS A 63 -1.38 1.42 4.53
C LYS A 63 -2.62 0.65 4.08
N ASP A 64 -2.46 -0.41 3.29
CA ASP A 64 -3.57 -1.25 2.83
C ASP A 64 -4.29 -1.91 4.02
N ARG A 65 -3.54 -2.37 5.02
CA ARG A 65 -4.11 -2.90 6.28
C ARG A 65 -4.89 -1.83 7.03
N LEU A 66 -4.33 -0.63 7.19
CA LEU A 66 -4.99 0.48 7.87
C LEU A 66 -6.28 0.89 7.15
N ILE A 67 -6.24 0.98 5.82
CA ILE A 67 -7.42 1.26 4.99
C ILE A 67 -8.51 0.22 5.24
N GLY A 68 -8.17 -1.07 5.24
CA GLY A 68 -9.12 -2.14 5.54
C GLY A 68 -9.76 -2.00 6.92
N GLN A 69 -8.97 -1.67 7.94
CA GLN A 69 -9.48 -1.41 9.30
C GLN A 69 -10.45 -0.24 9.32
N LEU A 70 -10.10 0.89 8.69
CA LEU A 70 -10.93 2.08 8.61
C LEU A 70 -12.25 1.81 7.86
N TYR A 71 -12.24 1.02 6.78
CA TYR A 71 -13.47 0.62 6.08
C TYR A 71 -14.40 -0.20 6.98
N ALA A 72 -13.85 -1.17 7.72
CA ALA A 72 -14.62 -2.00 8.65
C ALA A 72 -15.23 -1.16 9.78
N GLU A 73 -14.45 -0.26 10.38
CA GLU A 73 -14.91 0.65 11.43
C GLU A 73 -16.00 1.60 10.91
N ASN A 74 -15.80 2.19 9.72
CA ASN A 74 -16.79 3.08 9.10
C ASN A 74 -18.12 2.36 8.82
N ALA A 75 -18.07 1.14 8.31
CA ALA A 75 -19.26 0.33 8.06
C ALA A 75 -20.00 -0.01 9.37
N PHE A 76 -19.26 -0.36 10.42
CA PHE A 76 -19.82 -0.62 11.74
C PHE A 76 -20.49 0.63 12.33
N LEU A 77 -19.81 1.77 12.33
CA LEU A 77 -20.32 3.04 12.86
C LEU A 77 -21.60 3.47 12.16
N LYS A 78 -21.66 3.37 10.82
CA LYS A 78 -22.87 3.67 10.04
C LYS A 78 -24.05 2.78 10.46
N LYS A 79 -23.81 1.48 10.65
CA LYS A 79 -24.86 0.55 11.08
C LYS A 79 -25.38 0.87 12.48
N VAL A 80 -24.48 1.19 13.42
CA VAL A 80 -24.85 1.60 14.78
C VAL A 80 -25.65 2.90 14.76
N TYR A 81 -25.21 3.89 13.99
CA TYR A 81 -25.90 5.17 13.85
C TYR A 81 -27.35 4.99 13.36
N GLU A 82 -27.56 4.23 12.29
CA GLU A 82 -28.91 3.97 11.78
C GLU A 82 -29.77 3.22 12.81
N LYS A 83 -29.20 2.28 13.54
CA LYS A 83 -29.93 1.56 14.61
C LYS A 83 -30.36 2.50 15.73
N LEU A 84 -29.48 3.38 16.20
CA LEU A 84 -29.80 4.37 17.23
C LEU A 84 -30.88 5.34 16.77
N LYS A 85 -30.78 5.83 15.53
CA LYS A 85 -31.78 6.71 14.92
C LYS A 85 -33.17 6.05 14.85
N GLN A 86 -33.23 4.77 14.50
CA GLN A 86 -34.47 4.00 14.51
C GLN A 86 -35.05 3.88 15.92
N LEU A 87 -34.23 3.58 16.93
CA LEU A 87 -34.68 3.46 18.32
C LEU A 87 -35.27 4.78 18.84
N GLN A 88 -34.58 5.90 18.60
CA GLN A 88 -35.09 7.23 18.96
C GLN A 88 -36.43 7.54 18.30
N LEU A 89 -36.63 7.14 17.03
CA LEU A 89 -37.89 7.34 16.35
C LEU A 89 -39.02 6.49 16.98
N GLN A 90 -38.71 5.26 17.38
CA GLN A 90 -39.68 4.38 18.05
C GLN A 90 -40.06 4.89 19.43
N GLU A 91 -39.11 5.40 20.21
CA GLU A 91 -39.37 6.04 21.50
C GLU A 91 -40.30 7.24 21.35
N LYS A 92 -39.97 8.17 20.44
CA LYS A 92 -40.82 9.34 20.14
C LYS A 92 -42.23 8.95 19.69
N ARG A 93 -42.37 7.84 18.95
CA ARG A 93 -43.69 7.31 18.55
C ARG A 93 -44.47 6.77 19.74
N LYS A 94 -43.82 6.01 20.62
CA LYS A 94 -44.43 5.46 21.85
C LYS A 94 -44.89 6.58 22.78
N GLU A 95 -44.05 7.57 23.03
CA GLU A 95 -44.41 8.74 23.85
C GLU A 95 -45.65 9.44 23.29
N ARG A 96 -45.71 9.69 21.97
CA ARG A 96 -46.88 10.30 21.33
C ARG A 96 -48.15 9.45 21.41
N SER A 97 -48.03 8.13 21.45
CA SER A 97 -49.18 7.23 21.63
C SER A 97 -49.68 7.17 23.07
N LEU A 98 -48.83 7.45 24.05
CA LEU A 98 -49.18 7.48 25.47
C LEU A 98 -49.82 8.81 25.89
N LEU A 99 -49.61 9.88 25.11
CA LEU A 99 -50.20 11.21 25.33
C LEU A 99 -51.60 11.38 24.69
N LYS A 100 -52.15 10.35 24.04
CA LYS A 100 -53.49 10.35 23.43
C LYS A 100 -54.45 9.51 24.26
#